data_AF-A0A969SWM6-F1
#
_entry.id   AF-A0A969SWM6-F1
#
_cell.length_a   1.000
_cell.length_b   1.000
_cell.length_c   1.000
_cell.angle_alpha   90.00
_cell.angle_beta   90.00
_cell.angle_gamma   90.00
#
_symmetry.space_group_name_H-M   'P 1'
#
loop_
_entity.id
_entity.type
_entity.pdbx_description
1 polymer ?
#
loop_
_entity_poly.entity_id
_entity_poly.type
_entity_poly.pdbx_seq_one_letter_code
_entity_poly.pdbx_strand_id
1 'polypeptide(L)' 'MIQGVTSAHVTVCREIMGQMSKALALLMGITAIDTEAELDWMAYKYLELQLFSNPLVDPLANGKALFKPFNERF' A
#
# COMPACT_ATOMS: atom_id res chain seq x y z
N MET A 1 -0.25 -2.54 9.08
CA MET A 1 -1.28 -1.48 8.87
C MET A 1 -0.94 -0.74 7.59
N ILE A 2 -1.94 -0.37 6.79
CA ILE A 2 -1.74 0.30 5.49
C ILE A 2 -2.42 1.67 5.52
N GLN A 3 -1.72 2.73 5.11
CA GLN A 3 -2.26 4.09 5.06
C GLN A 3 -1.97 4.77 3.72
N GLY A 4 -3.03 5.20 3.02
CA GLY A 4 -2.91 6.10 1.87
C GLY A 4 -2.65 7.53 2.33
N VAL A 5 -1.60 8.16 1.83
CA VAL A 5 -1.16 9.49 2.27
C VAL A 5 -0.81 10.39 1.09
N THR A 6 -1.02 11.70 1.26
CA THR A 6 -0.59 12.72 0.30
C THR A 6 0.87 13.11 0.47
N SER A 7 1.43 12.89 1.67
CA SER A 7 2.85 13.00 1.99
C SER A 7 3.19 12.15 3.21
N ALA A 8 4.42 11.65 3.28
CA ALA A 8 5.01 10.99 4.44
C ALA A 8 6.50 11.32 4.56
N HIS A 9 7.01 11.33 5.78
CA HIS A 9 8.44 11.50 6.05
C HIS A 9 8.84 10.71 7.29
N VAL A 10 10.13 10.36 7.37
CA VAL A 10 10.73 9.70 8.53
C VAL A 10 11.81 10.59 9.10
N THR A 11 11.73 10.88 10.40
CA THR A 11 12.69 11.72 11.10
C THR A 11 13.39 10.91 12.20
N VAL A 12 14.72 10.95 12.21
CA VAL A 12 15.55 10.37 13.28
C VAL A 12 16.42 11.49 13.83
N CYS A 13 16.44 11.66 15.16
CA CYS A 13 17.22 12.73 15.81
C CYS A 13 16.94 14.15 15.24
N ARG A 14 15.70 14.42 14.84
CA ARG A 14 15.25 15.69 14.20
C ARG A 14 15.78 15.93 12.79
N GLU A 15 16.45 14.96 12.18
CA GLU A 15 16.88 15.02 10.78
C GLU A 15 16.00 14.10 9.92
N ILE A 16 15.63 14.58 8.74
CA ILE A 16 14.74 13.83 7.84
C ILE A 16 15.56 12.83 7.04
N MET A 17 15.32 11.54 7.29
CA MET A 17 16.03 10.43 6.64
C MET A 17 15.37 10.02 5.31
N GLY A 18 14.10 10.35 5.11
CA GLY A 18 13.38 10.07 3.87
C GLY A 18 12.04 10.80 3.80
N GLN A 19 11.64 11.18 2.59
CA GLN A 19 10.38 11.87 2.30
C GLN A 19 9.75 11.29 1.03
N MET A 20 8.43 11.16 1.03
CA MET A 20 7.63 10.75 -0.12
C MET A 20 6.37 11.61 -0.20
N SER A 21 5.92 11.93 -1.41
CA SER A 21 4.68 12.67 -1.65
C SER A 21 3.47 11.72 -1.65
N LYS A 22 2.72 11.61 -2.76
CA LYS A 22 1.57 10.71 -2.86
C LYS A 22 2.07 9.27 -2.86
N ALA A 23 1.91 8.61 -1.72
CA ALA A 23 2.50 7.30 -1.47
C ALA A 23 1.66 6.50 -0.47
N LEU A 24 2.14 5.29 -0.18
CA LEU A 24 1.56 4.39 0.79
C LEU A 24 2.53 4.25 1.95
N ALA A 25 2.10 4.64 3.14
CA ALA A 25 2.87 4.38 4.35
C ALA A 25 2.52 2.95 4.82
N LEU A 26 3.51 2.06 4.77
CA LEU A 26 3.38 0.69 5.23
C LEU A 26 4.14 0.51 6.55
N LEU A 27 3.39 0.18 7.60
CA LEU A 27 3.94 -0.28 8.88
C LEU A 27 3.88 -1.80 8.89
N MET A 28 5.05 -2.41 8.74
CA MET A 28 5.24 -3.86 8.76
C MET A 28 5.97 -4.28 10.03
N GLY A 29 5.39 -5.22 10.77
CA GLY A 29 6.08 -5.96 11.81
C GLY A 29 6.56 -7.28 11.22
N ILE A 30 7.85 -7.55 11.32
CA ILE A 30 8.46 -8.82 10.94
C ILE A 30 8.78 -9.58 12.23
N THR A 31 8.45 -10.87 12.28
CA THR A 31 8.69 -11.75 13.42
C THR A 31 9.88 -12.68 13.17
N ALA A 32 10.46 -13.22 14.24
CA ALA A 32 11.61 -14.13 14.13
C ALA A 32 11.28 -15.48 13.48
N ILE A 33 9.99 -15.79 13.27
CA ILE A 33 9.52 -17.00 12.62
C ILE A 33 9.14 -16.77 11.15
N ASP A 34 9.20 -15.53 10.66
CA ASP A 34 8.89 -15.21 9.27
C ASP A 34 9.96 -15.80 8.36
N THR A 35 9.53 -16.55 7.36
CA THR A 35 10.39 -17.17 6.36
C THR A 35 10.61 -16.27 5.16
N GLU A 36 11.67 -16.55 4.40
CA GLU A 36 11.97 -15.82 3.15
C GLU A 36 10.82 -15.90 2.14
N ALA A 37 10.13 -17.05 2.07
CA ALA A 37 8.95 -17.23 1.22
C ALA A 37 7.76 -16.35 1.65
N GLU A 38 7.57 -16.14 2.96
CA GLU A 38 6.53 -15.25 3.49
C GLU A 38 6.87 -13.79 3.23
N LEU A 39 8.15 -13.41 3.32
CA LEU A 39 8.62 -12.07 2.97
C LEU A 39 8.40 -11.75 1.49
N ASP A 40 8.73 -12.68 0.60
CA ASP A 40 8.51 -12.53 -0.84
C ASP A 40 7.02 -12.43 -1.18
N TRP A 41 6.20 -13.27 -0.56
CA TRP A 41 4.74 -13.22 -0.73
C TRP A 41 4.16 -11.90 -0.21
N MET A 42 4.65 -11.40 0.92
CA MET A 42 4.27 -10.09 1.46
C MET A 42 4.64 -8.97 0.48
N ALA A 43 5.88 -8.94 -0.01
CA ALA A 43 6.33 -7.93 -0.97
C ALA A 43 5.45 -7.92 -2.24
N TYR A 44 5.14 -9.09 -2.77
CA TYR A 44 4.24 -9.25 -3.91
C TYR A 44 2.84 -8.68 -3.62
N LYS A 45 2.25 -9.05 -2.49
CA LYS A 45 0.91 -8.58 -2.10
C LYS A 45 0.84 -7.06 -1.92
N TYR A 46 1.85 -6.44 -1.32
CA TYR A 46 1.86 -4.99 -1.13
C TYR A 46 2.02 -4.20 -2.44
N LEU A 47 2.73 -4.75 -3.43
CA LEU A 47 2.87 -4.15 -4.76
C LEU A 47 1.61 -4.31 -5.62
N GLU A 48 0.88 -5.42 -5.46
CA GLU A 48 -0.39 -5.65 -6.15
C GLU A 48 -1.57 -4.86 -5.59
N LEU A 49 -1.44 -4.32 -4.37
CA LEU A 49 -2.41 -3.41 -3.77
C LEU A 49 -2.40 -2.08 -4.55
N GLN A 50 -3.11 -2.06 -5.69
CA GLN A 50 -3.42 -0.86 -6.47
C GLN A 50 -4.34 0.06 -5.68
N LEU A 51 -3.80 0.70 -4.64
CA LEU A 51 -4.52 1.60 -3.76
C LEU A 51 -4.58 3.03 -4.31
N PHE A 52 -3.84 3.32 -5.37
CA PHE A 52 -3.92 4.59 -6.08
C PHE A 52 -4.90 4.45 -7.24
N SER A 53 -6.00 5.20 -7.21
CA SER A 53 -6.81 5.39 -8.42
C SER A 53 -5.93 5.94 -9.53
N ASN A 54 -5.91 5.23 -10.66
CA ASN A 54 -5.28 5.70 -11.88
C ASN A 54 -5.98 7.02 -12.28
N PRO A 55 -5.26 8.16 -12.36
CA PRO A 55 -5.86 9.44 -12.74
C PRO A 55 -6.43 9.43 -14.17
N LEU A 56 -6.07 8.43 -15.00
CA LEU A 56 -6.63 8.25 -16.35
C LEU A 56 -7.96 7.48 -16.37
N VAL A 57 -8.37 6.92 -15.24
CA VAL A 57 -9.67 6.25 -15.08
C VAL A 57 -10.44 7.04 -14.05
N ASP A 58 -11.10 8.10 -14.49
CA ASP A 58 -12.11 8.78 -13.70
C ASP A 58 -13.31 7.83 -13.54
N PRO A 59 -13.62 7.35 -12.32
CA PRO A 59 -14.77 6.47 -12.09
C PRO A 59 -16.12 7.19 -12.29
N LEU A 60 -16.12 8.52 -12.45
CA LEU A 60 -17.30 9.30 -12.81
C LEU A 60 -17.47 9.49 -14.32
N ALA A 61 -16.47 9.18 -15.14
CA ALA A 61 -16.59 9.27 -16.60
C ALA A 61 -17.50 8.19 -17.19
N ASN A 62 -17.74 7.08 -16.47
CA ASN A 62 -18.74 6.08 -16.80
C ASN A 62 -19.30 5.49 -15.50
N GLY A 63 -20.48 5.95 -15.07
CA GLY A 63 -21.12 5.64 -13.79
C GLY A 63 -21.38 4.16 -13.49
N LYS A 64 -20.32 3.39 -13.23
CA LYS A 64 -20.35 2.06 -12.61
C LYS A 64 -19.14 1.92 -11.68
N ALA A 65 -19.39 2.11 -10.39
CA ALA A 65 -18.46 1.70 -9.34
C ALA A 65 -18.26 0.18 -9.43
N LEU A 66 -17.11 -0.25 -9.95
CA LEU A 66 -16.68 -1.65 -9.97
C LEU A 66 -15.89 -1.97 -8.69
N PHE A 67 -16.53 -1.83 -7.52
CA PHE A 67 -16.05 -2.49 -6.31
C PHE A 67 -16.66 -3.89 -6.27
N LYS A 68 -15.89 -4.90 -6.69
CA LYS A 68 -16.25 -6.30 -6.40
C LYS A 68 -15.79 -6.66 -4.98
N PRO A 69 -16.61 -7.37 -4.20
CA PRO A 69 -16.23 -7.79 -2.85
C PRO A 69 -15.08 -8.80 -2.89
N PHE A 70 -14.07 -8.55 -2.06
CA PHE A 70 -12.93 -9.43 -1.75
C PHE A 70 -13.39 -10.60 -0.87
N ASN A 71 -14.29 -11.44 -1.35
CA ASN A 71 -14.63 -12.66 -0.62
C ASN A 71 -14.96 -13.81 -1.56
N GLU A 72 -13.92 -14.42 -2.13
CA GLU A 72 -13.95 -15.83 -2.49
C GLU A 72 -12.58 -16.46 -2.17
N ARG A 73 -12.58 -17.24 -1.07
CA ARG A 73 -11.95 -18.55 -0.96
C ARG A 73 -10.42 -18.57 -0.92
N PHE A 74 -9.86 -18.59 0.29
CA PHE A 74 -8.97 -19.64 0.81
C PHE A 74 -9.07 -19.68 2.33
#